data_AF-A0A9E1Y7R7-F1
#
_entry.id   AF-A0A9E1Y7R7-F1
#
_cell.length_a   1.000
_cell.length_b   1.000
_cell.length_c   1.000
_cell.angle_alpha   90.00
_cell.angle_beta   90.00
_cell.angle_gamma   90.00
#
_symmetry.space_group_name_H-M   'P 1'
#
loop_
_entity.id
_entity.type
_entity.pdbx_description
1 polymer ?
#
loop_
_entity_poly.entity_id
_entity_poly.type
_entity_poly.pdbx_seq_one_letter_code
_entity_poly.pdbx_strand_id
1 'polypeptide(L)'
;PGNIVGKVLPGTGVMILAANNVHIYENTIRNNKSVGTGIVSYFITEEPMTDKTYNPYTSDIHVYNNNYDRNVGLPTLNYEIGKLMAIKYGRTTPDIIYDGMQDPDVHSGLCLQNNIQADFTNLDIENNFEKWYSPFISNFSEDKTIYKCLTNHKISTNSY
;
A
#
# COMPACT_ATOMS: atom_id res chain seq x y z
N PRO A 1 16.58 -6.71 -18.61
CA PRO A 1 15.83 -5.46 -18.33
C PRO A 1 14.37 -5.78 -17.98
N GLY A 2 14.02 -5.76 -16.69
CA GLY A 2 12.66 -5.98 -16.21
C GLY A 2 11.90 -4.65 -16.13
N ASN A 3 10.70 -4.59 -16.71
CA ASN A 3 9.84 -3.42 -16.54
C ASN A 3 9.06 -3.57 -15.23
N ILE A 4 9.26 -2.63 -14.32
CA ILE A 4 8.59 -2.56 -13.02
C ILE A 4 7.06 -2.62 -13.11
N VAL A 5 6.49 -2.08 -14.19
CA VAL A 5 5.04 -2.11 -14.46
C VAL A 5 4.53 -3.55 -14.56
N GLY A 6 5.35 -4.50 -15.02
CA GLY A 6 4.99 -5.91 -15.13
C GLY A 6 4.85 -6.62 -13.78
N LYS A 7 5.31 -6.03 -12.68
CA LYS A 7 5.19 -6.58 -11.32
C LYS A 7 3.95 -6.07 -10.57
N VAL A 8 3.27 -5.06 -11.10
CA VAL A 8 2.04 -4.53 -10.49
C VAL A 8 0.96 -5.60 -10.56
N LEU A 9 0.38 -5.91 -9.40
CA LEU A 9 -0.65 -6.93 -9.30
C LEU A 9 -1.86 -6.55 -10.18
N PRO A 10 -2.31 -7.40 -11.12
CA PRO A 10 -3.44 -7.06 -11.97
C PRO A 10 -4.69 -6.78 -11.15
N GLY A 11 -5.39 -5.69 -11.49
CA GLY A 11 -6.54 -5.22 -10.73
C GLY A 11 -6.17 -4.45 -9.46
N THR A 12 -4.96 -3.90 -9.37
CA THR A 12 -4.63 -2.78 -8.47
C THR A 12 -5.28 -1.49 -8.97
N GLY A 13 -5.82 -0.67 -8.06
CA GLY A 13 -6.35 0.67 -8.40
C GLY A 13 -5.26 1.72 -8.49
N VAL A 14 -4.64 2.02 -7.36
CA VAL A 14 -3.53 2.97 -7.24
C VAL A 14 -2.29 2.24 -6.73
N MET A 15 -1.14 2.51 -7.33
CA MET A 15 0.15 2.00 -6.87
C MET A 15 1.13 3.16 -6.73
N ILE A 16 1.66 3.33 -5.53
CA ILE A 16 2.78 4.22 -5.23
C ILE A 16 4.01 3.36 -5.02
N LEU A 17 5.06 3.64 -5.78
CA LEU A 17 6.33 2.93 -5.69
C LEU A 17 7.45 3.92 -5.41
N ALA A 18 8.10 3.78 -4.24
CA ALA A 18 9.30 4.51 -3.85
C ALA A 18 9.23 6.01 -4.22
N ALA A 19 8.16 6.64 -3.74
CA ALA A 19 7.83 8.03 -4.05
C ALA A 19 7.84 8.88 -2.78
N ASN A 20 7.97 10.19 -2.98
CA ASN A 20 7.94 11.20 -1.94
C ASN A 20 6.87 12.26 -2.24
N ASN A 21 6.19 12.75 -1.21
CA ASN A 21 5.21 13.84 -1.29
C ASN A 21 4.08 13.56 -2.30
N VAL A 22 3.32 12.50 -2.02
CA VAL A 22 2.21 12.06 -2.87
C VAL A 22 0.90 12.10 -2.09
N HIS A 23 -0.10 12.74 -2.67
CA HIS A 23 -1.44 12.87 -2.10
C HIS A 23 -2.46 12.14 -2.97
N ILE A 24 -3.11 11.12 -2.41
CA ILE A 24 -4.24 10.38 -3.00
C ILE A 24 -5.48 10.81 -2.25
N TYR A 25 -6.32 11.65 -2.85
CA TYR A 25 -7.47 12.22 -2.17
C TYR A 25 -8.68 12.47 -3.03
N GLU A 26 -9.86 12.44 -2.39
CA GLU A 26 -11.16 12.69 -3.00
C GLU A 26 -11.47 11.79 -4.21
N ASN A 27 -10.92 10.57 -4.21
CA ASN A 27 -11.19 9.57 -5.24
C ASN A 27 -12.30 8.61 -4.82
N THR A 28 -12.99 8.05 -5.82
CA THR A 28 -13.73 6.79 -5.66
C THR A 28 -12.89 5.66 -6.24
N ILE A 29 -12.36 4.79 -5.38
CA ILE A 29 -11.52 3.66 -5.76
C ILE A 29 -12.37 2.40 -5.66
N ARG A 30 -12.79 1.86 -6.82
CA ARG A 30 -13.82 0.82 -6.86
C ARG A 30 -13.57 -0.26 -7.89
N ASN A 31 -14.12 -1.43 -7.63
CA ASN A 31 -14.07 -2.62 -8.50
C ASN A 31 -12.64 -3.12 -8.81
N ASN A 32 -11.69 -2.84 -7.92
CA ASN A 32 -10.33 -3.37 -8.02
C ASN A 32 -10.31 -4.82 -7.56
N LYS A 33 -9.80 -5.73 -8.41
CA LYS A 33 -9.78 -7.16 -8.11
C LYS A 33 -8.84 -7.51 -6.95
N SER A 34 -7.66 -6.89 -6.92
CA SER A 34 -6.58 -7.33 -6.03
C SER A 34 -6.27 -6.34 -4.92
N VAL A 35 -6.02 -5.07 -5.25
CA VAL A 35 -5.61 -4.03 -4.27
C VAL A 35 -6.31 -2.72 -4.62
N GLY A 36 -6.84 -2.01 -3.62
CA GLY A 36 -7.35 -0.66 -3.84
C GLY A 36 -6.19 0.32 -4.04
N THR A 37 -5.35 0.45 -3.02
CA THR A 37 -4.17 1.31 -3.01
C THR A 37 -2.98 0.56 -2.42
N GLY A 38 -1.91 0.40 -3.20
CA GLY A 38 -0.63 -0.10 -2.74
C GLY A 38 0.35 1.05 -2.54
N ILE A 39 1.01 1.09 -1.37
CA ILE A 39 2.08 2.02 -1.05
C ILE A 39 3.29 1.16 -0.73
N VAL A 40 4.27 1.16 -1.62
CA VAL A 40 5.38 0.23 -1.53
C VAL A 40 6.71 0.90 -1.86
N SER A 41 7.75 0.47 -1.19
CA SER A 41 9.14 0.74 -1.52
C SER A 41 9.60 -0.12 -2.69
N TYR A 42 10.79 0.21 -3.20
CA TYR A 42 11.46 -0.59 -4.22
C TYR A 42 11.85 -1.99 -3.71
N PHE A 43 12.03 -2.17 -2.40
CA PHE A 43 12.45 -3.45 -1.82
C PHE A 43 11.44 -4.57 -2.05
N ILE A 44 10.14 -4.25 -2.13
CA ILE A 44 9.10 -5.24 -2.43
C ILE A 44 9.28 -5.89 -3.82
N THR A 45 10.05 -5.26 -4.69
CA THR A 45 10.27 -5.74 -6.06
C THR A 45 11.33 -6.83 -6.13
N GLU A 46 12.19 -6.95 -5.10
CA GLU A 46 13.36 -7.84 -5.07
C GLU A 46 14.34 -7.65 -6.23
N GLU A 47 14.21 -6.56 -7.00
CA GLU A 47 15.15 -6.24 -8.07
C GLU A 47 16.44 -5.62 -7.49
N PRO A 48 17.61 -5.92 -8.08
CA PRO A 48 18.85 -5.29 -7.66
C PRO A 48 18.81 -3.78 -7.91
N MET A 49 19.08 -3.00 -6.88
CA MET A 49 19.29 -1.57 -7.03
C MET A 49 20.59 -1.31 -7.78
N THR A 50 20.47 -0.86 -9.03
CA THR A 50 21.62 -0.56 -9.90
C THR A 50 22.03 0.92 -9.81
N ASP A 51 21.07 1.80 -9.51
CA ASP A 51 21.32 3.21 -9.26
C ASP A 51 21.44 3.46 -7.75
N LYS A 52 22.63 3.88 -7.31
CA LYS A 52 22.91 4.17 -5.89
C LYS A 52 22.34 5.51 -5.43
N THR A 53 21.93 6.38 -6.35
CA THR A 53 21.34 7.69 -6.05
C THR A 53 19.82 7.61 -5.94
N TYR A 54 19.23 6.50 -6.36
CA TYR A 54 17.81 6.26 -6.25
C TYR A 54 17.40 6.04 -4.79
N ASN A 55 16.43 6.81 -4.31
CA ASN A 55 15.81 6.57 -3.01
C ASN A 55 14.77 5.44 -3.16
N PRO A 56 14.98 4.27 -2.53
CA PRO A 56 14.08 3.14 -2.66
C PRO A 56 12.88 3.20 -1.73
N TYR A 57 12.84 4.13 -0.78
CA TYR A 57 11.83 4.20 0.27
C TYR A 57 10.62 5.03 -0.15
N THR A 58 9.56 4.95 0.65
CA THR A 58 8.43 5.90 0.56
C THR A 58 8.51 6.94 1.68
N SER A 59 8.10 8.16 1.39
CA SER A 59 8.03 9.24 2.38
C SER A 59 6.92 10.24 2.03
N ASP A 60 6.37 10.91 3.05
CA ASP A 60 5.36 11.96 2.89
C ASP A 60 4.18 11.53 2.01
N ILE A 61 3.61 10.35 2.30
CA ILE A 61 2.51 9.76 1.54
C ILE A 61 1.20 10.02 2.28
N HIS A 62 0.26 10.66 1.60
CA HIS A 62 -1.01 11.05 2.16
C HIS A 62 -2.15 10.35 1.42
N VAL A 63 -2.94 9.53 2.12
CA VAL A 63 -4.17 8.92 1.58
C VAL A 63 -5.34 9.40 2.41
N TYR A 64 -6.19 10.25 1.84
CA TYR A 64 -7.24 10.89 2.62
C TYR A 64 -8.52 11.20 1.86
N ASN A 65 -9.66 11.16 2.56
CA ASN A 65 -10.98 11.48 2.01
C ASN A 65 -11.33 10.66 0.73
N ASN A 66 -10.81 9.43 0.58
CA ASN A 66 -11.20 8.55 -0.52
C ASN A 66 -12.37 7.64 -0.10
N ASN A 67 -13.16 7.21 -1.08
CA ASN A 67 -14.21 6.22 -0.89
C ASN A 67 -13.82 4.91 -1.60
N TYR A 68 -13.76 3.81 -0.85
CA TYR A 68 -13.44 2.48 -1.38
C TYR A 68 -14.69 1.62 -1.52
N ASP A 69 -14.85 0.96 -2.67
CA ASP A 69 -16.00 0.09 -2.93
C ASP A 69 -15.57 -1.15 -3.73
N ARG A 70 -15.48 -2.28 -3.04
CA ARG A 70 -14.97 -3.53 -3.61
C ARG A 70 -15.83 -4.72 -3.20
N ASN A 71 -16.14 -5.56 -4.19
CA ASN A 71 -16.79 -6.85 -3.95
C ASN A 71 -15.82 -7.83 -3.29
N VAL A 72 -16.33 -8.65 -2.36
CA VAL A 72 -15.58 -9.76 -1.76
C VAL A 72 -15.05 -10.68 -2.86
N GLY A 73 -13.74 -10.94 -2.84
CA GLY A 73 -13.07 -11.62 -3.93
C GLY A 73 -11.62 -11.95 -3.61
N LEU A 74 -11.10 -12.98 -4.26
CA LEU A 74 -9.69 -13.32 -4.15
C LEU A 74 -8.85 -12.33 -4.97
N PRO A 75 -7.68 -11.92 -4.46
CA PRO A 75 -6.69 -11.23 -5.28
C PRO A 75 -6.18 -12.16 -6.40
N THR A 76 -5.45 -11.59 -7.37
CA THR A 76 -4.83 -12.42 -8.41
C THR A 76 -3.76 -13.35 -7.84
N LEU A 77 -3.98 -14.67 -7.93
CA LEU A 77 -3.11 -15.70 -7.33
C LEU A 77 -1.89 -16.08 -8.19
N ASN A 78 -1.75 -15.51 -9.39
CA ASN A 78 -0.59 -15.78 -10.26
C ASN A 78 0.69 -15.09 -9.78
N TYR A 79 0.58 -14.24 -8.76
CA TYR A 79 1.68 -13.49 -8.19
C TYR A 79 1.79 -13.87 -6.72
N GLU A 80 3.02 -13.97 -6.26
CA GLU A 80 3.30 -14.46 -4.93
C GLU A 80 2.67 -13.56 -3.85
N ILE A 81 2.71 -12.23 -4.01
CA ILE A 81 2.05 -11.30 -3.08
C ILE A 81 0.53 -11.49 -3.04
N GLY A 82 -0.09 -11.82 -4.17
CA GLY A 82 -1.51 -12.15 -4.24
C GLY A 82 -1.85 -13.45 -3.50
N LYS A 83 -0.99 -14.47 -3.61
CA LYS A 83 -1.12 -15.70 -2.81
C LYS A 83 -0.98 -15.41 -1.33
N LEU A 84 0.00 -14.59 -0.94
CA LEU A 84 0.22 -14.18 0.44
C LEU A 84 -1.01 -13.49 1.03
N MET A 85 -1.57 -12.51 0.31
CA MET A 85 -2.80 -11.83 0.72
C MET A 85 -3.99 -12.79 0.83
N ALA A 86 -4.13 -13.74 -0.11
CA ALA A 86 -5.19 -14.73 -0.05
C ALA A 86 -5.04 -15.72 1.11
N ILE A 87 -3.81 -16.10 1.48
CA ILE A 87 -3.56 -16.97 2.63
C ILE A 87 -3.88 -16.24 3.94
N LYS A 88 -3.45 -14.98 4.07
CA LYS A 88 -3.64 -14.18 5.29
C LYS A 88 -5.09 -13.71 5.49
N TYR A 89 -5.73 -13.23 4.42
CA TYR A 89 -7.00 -12.52 4.48
C TYR A 89 -8.15 -13.21 3.73
N GLY A 90 -7.89 -14.35 3.08
CA GLY A 90 -8.91 -15.02 2.26
C GLY A 90 -9.42 -14.12 1.15
N ARG A 91 -10.73 -13.89 1.13
CA ARG A 91 -11.43 -13.10 0.09
C ARG A 91 -11.67 -11.63 0.50
N THR A 92 -11.14 -11.22 1.65
CA THR A 92 -11.34 -9.90 2.24
C THR A 92 -10.00 -9.20 2.43
N THR A 93 -9.16 -9.19 1.38
CA THR A 93 -7.87 -8.48 1.38
C THR A 93 -8.07 -7.00 1.69
N PRO A 94 -7.31 -6.37 2.60
CA PRO A 94 -7.44 -4.94 2.88
C PRO A 94 -7.28 -4.05 1.64
N ASP A 95 -7.98 -2.92 1.62
CA ASP A 95 -8.00 -2.02 0.45
C ASP A 95 -6.73 -1.21 0.32
N ILE A 96 -6.17 -0.75 1.45
CA ILE A 96 -4.90 -0.03 1.53
C ILE A 96 -3.84 -1.00 2.06
N ILE A 97 -2.82 -1.24 1.24
CA ILE A 97 -1.66 -2.08 1.59
C ILE A 97 -0.43 -1.20 1.63
N TYR A 98 0.24 -1.16 2.78
CA TYR A 98 1.52 -0.51 2.97
C TYR A 98 2.60 -1.55 3.24
N ASP A 99 3.78 -1.42 2.64
CA ASP A 99 4.87 -2.38 2.87
C ASP A 99 5.71 -2.10 4.12
N GLY A 100 5.54 -0.93 4.76
CA GLY A 100 6.24 -0.58 6.00
C GLY A 100 7.59 0.09 5.80
N MET A 101 8.04 0.26 4.55
CA MET A 101 9.38 0.78 4.24
C MET A 101 9.37 2.30 4.07
N GLN A 102 9.31 2.99 5.21
CA GLN A 102 9.47 4.44 5.27
C GLN A 102 10.95 4.82 5.12
N ASP A 103 11.19 5.97 4.50
CA ASP A 103 12.52 6.59 4.48
C ASP A 103 12.98 6.91 5.91
N PRO A 104 14.07 6.31 6.42
CA PRO A 104 14.54 6.51 7.79
C PRO A 104 15.01 7.95 8.07
N ASP A 105 15.35 8.70 7.02
CA ASP A 105 15.83 10.08 7.13
C ASP A 105 14.69 11.12 7.08
N VAL A 106 13.45 10.68 6.81
CA VAL A 106 12.28 11.56 6.69
C VAL A 106 11.27 11.25 7.77
N HIS A 107 10.94 12.27 8.58
CA HIS A 107 9.96 12.11 9.66
C HIS A 107 8.52 11.92 9.15
N SER A 108 8.18 12.57 8.04
CA SER A 108 6.86 12.42 7.42
C SER A 108 6.77 11.08 6.68
N GLY A 109 5.98 10.17 7.22
CA GLY A 109 5.76 8.84 6.66
C GLY A 109 4.44 8.71 5.92
N LEU A 110 3.70 7.64 6.24
CA LEU A 110 2.34 7.44 5.79
C LEU A 110 1.32 8.16 6.70
N CYS A 111 0.43 8.93 6.09
CA CYS A 111 -0.72 9.57 6.73
C CYS A 111 -2.02 9.08 6.09
N LEU A 112 -2.93 8.58 6.95
CA LEU A 112 -4.26 8.09 6.61
C LEU A 112 -5.33 8.93 7.32
N GLN A 113 -6.29 9.46 6.58
CA GLN A 113 -7.36 10.27 7.16
C GLN A 113 -8.69 10.11 6.41
N ASN A 114 -9.77 9.79 7.12
CA ASN A 114 -11.14 9.79 6.58
C ASN A 114 -11.33 8.97 5.27
N ASN A 115 -10.58 7.89 5.07
CA ASN A 115 -10.88 6.95 3.99
C ASN A 115 -12.08 6.09 4.39
N ILE A 116 -13.15 6.17 3.60
CA ILE A 116 -14.43 5.50 3.85
C ILE A 116 -14.37 4.09 3.25
N GLN A 117 -14.89 3.11 4.00
CA GLN A 117 -14.96 1.70 3.59
C GLN A 117 -13.59 1.11 3.20
N ALA A 118 -12.51 1.62 3.80
CA ALA A 118 -11.15 1.20 3.53
C ALA A 118 -10.60 0.40 4.71
N ASP A 119 -10.32 -0.87 4.48
CA ASP A 119 -9.49 -1.67 5.37
C ASP A 119 -8.00 -1.42 5.08
N PHE A 120 -7.15 -1.58 6.10
CA PHE A 120 -5.72 -1.28 6.02
C PHE A 120 -4.90 -2.47 6.49
N THR A 121 -3.74 -2.68 5.88
CA THR A 121 -2.67 -3.51 6.45
C THR A 121 -1.29 -2.96 6.16
N ASN A 122 -0.43 -3.03 7.17
CA ASN A 122 1.00 -2.88 7.06
C ASN A 122 1.66 -4.26 7.01
N LEU A 123 2.38 -4.54 5.93
CA LEU A 123 3.12 -5.78 5.74
C LEU A 123 4.41 -5.82 6.58
N ASP A 124 4.99 -4.66 6.88
CA ASP A 124 6.24 -4.53 7.62
C ASP A 124 7.30 -5.50 7.06
N ILE A 125 7.66 -5.28 5.79
CA ILE A 125 8.45 -6.26 5.04
C ILE A 125 9.86 -6.42 5.60
N GLU A 126 10.41 -5.41 6.25
CA GLU A 126 11.70 -5.49 6.95
C GLU A 126 11.71 -6.62 7.99
N ASN A 127 10.65 -6.73 8.79
CA ASN A 127 10.60 -7.69 9.89
C ASN A 127 9.89 -9.01 9.51
N ASN A 128 8.99 -8.99 8.53
CA ASN A 128 8.15 -10.14 8.21
C ASN A 128 8.61 -10.95 6.98
N PHE A 129 9.58 -10.47 6.18
CA PHE A 129 9.91 -11.06 4.87
C PHE A 129 11.32 -11.65 4.76
N GLU A 130 12.05 -11.90 5.86
CA GLU A 130 13.34 -12.61 5.85
C GLU A 130 13.30 -13.96 5.09
N LYS A 131 12.12 -14.59 5.01
CA LYS A 131 11.82 -15.69 4.10
C LYS A 131 10.42 -15.48 3.51
N TRP A 132 10.35 -15.09 2.24
CA TRP A 132 9.15 -14.83 1.44
C TRP A 132 7.95 -15.79 1.66
N TYR A 133 8.16 -17.03 2.15
CA TYR A 133 7.18 -18.12 2.15
C TYR A 133 6.53 -18.50 3.49
N SER A 134 6.60 -17.71 4.56
CA SER A 134 5.90 -18.07 5.83
C SER A 134 4.74 -17.13 6.24
N PRO A 135 3.64 -17.06 5.46
CA PRO A 135 2.45 -16.27 5.81
C PRO A 135 1.87 -16.56 7.20
N PHE A 136 2.16 -17.74 7.75
CA PHE A 136 1.65 -18.19 9.04
C PHE A 136 2.41 -17.61 10.24
N ILE A 137 3.54 -16.95 10.01
CA ILE A 137 4.35 -16.30 11.05
C ILE A 137 4.32 -14.77 10.90
N SER A 138 4.03 -14.26 9.69
CA SER A 138 4.00 -12.83 9.42
C SER A 138 2.94 -12.09 10.25
N ASN A 139 3.40 -11.15 11.07
CA ASN A 139 2.55 -10.37 11.97
C ASN A 139 2.17 -9.03 11.32
N PHE A 140 1.42 -9.09 10.23
CA PHE A 140 0.90 -7.88 9.57
C PHE A 140 -0.02 -7.13 10.53
N SER A 141 0.10 -5.81 10.53
CA SER A 141 -0.66 -4.94 11.42
C SER A 141 -1.77 -4.24 10.66
N GLU A 142 -3.00 -4.38 11.15
CA GLU A 142 -4.16 -3.59 10.70
C GLU A 142 -4.34 -2.33 11.55
N ASP A 143 -3.48 -2.13 12.56
CA ASP A 143 -3.52 -0.95 13.41
C ASP A 143 -3.02 0.28 12.65
N LYS A 144 -3.95 1.20 12.37
CA LYS A 144 -3.68 2.47 11.71
C LYS A 144 -3.44 3.64 12.66
N THR A 145 -3.41 3.41 13.98
CA THR A 145 -3.32 4.51 14.97
C THR A 145 -2.06 5.34 14.83
N ILE A 146 -0.95 4.71 14.43
CA ILE A 146 0.34 5.38 14.21
C ILE A 146 0.42 6.13 12.87
N TYR A 147 -0.51 5.88 11.94
CA TYR A 147 -0.57 6.54 10.62
C TYR A 147 -1.56 7.70 10.59
N LYS A 148 -1.90 8.27 11.76
CA LYS A 148 -2.74 9.47 11.81
C LYS A 148 -1.97 10.66 11.26
N CYS A 149 -2.62 11.44 10.39
CA CYS A 149 -2.05 12.65 9.83
C CYS A 149 -1.73 13.68 10.93
N LEU A 150 -0.50 14.19 10.92
CA LEU A 150 -0.05 15.26 11.84
C LEU A 150 -0.80 16.57 11.59
N THR A 151 -1.10 16.85 10.32
CA THR A 151 -1.92 17.97 9.87
C THR A 151 -3.22 17.45 9.28
N ASN A 152 -4.33 18.05 9.70
CA ASN A 152 -5.66 17.67 9.21
C ASN A 152 -5.87 18.18 7.78
N HIS A 153 -6.13 17.27 6.84
CA HIS A 153 -6.46 17.63 5.45
C HIS A 153 -7.92 18.05 5.36
N LYS A 154 -8.17 19.27 4.89
CA LYS A 154 -9.55 19.75 4.71
C LYS A 154 -10.17 19.06 3.48
N ILE A 155 -11.46 18.72 3.58
CA ILE A 155 -12.26 18.34 2.42
C ILE A 155 -12.40 19.59 1.54
N SER A 156 -12.20 19.46 0.24
CA SER A 156 -12.54 20.50 -0.72
C SER A 156 -14.05 20.70 -0.65
N THR A 157 -14.49 21.79 -0.01
CA THR A 157 -15.89 22.22 -0.09
C THR A 157 -16.13 22.74 -1.51
N ASN A 158 -16.37 21.83 -2.45
CA ASN A 158 -17.00 22.19 -3.71
C ASN A 158 -18.47 22.50 -3.40
N SER A 159 -18.70 23.75 -2.99
CA SER A 159 -20.03 24.38 -3.06
C SER A 159 -20.41 24.45 -4.54
N TYR A 160 -21.24 23.52 -4.99
CA TYR A 160 -22.10 23.73 -6.15
C TYR A 160 -23.40 24.39 -5.69
#